data_AF-A0A6C0KU57-F1
#
_entry.id   AF-A0A6C0KU57-F1
#
_cell.length_a   1.000
_cell.length_b   1.000
_cell.length_c   1.000
_cell.angle_alpha   90.00
_cell.angle_beta   90.00
_cell.angle_gamma   90.00
#
_symmetry.space_group_name_H-M   'P 1'
#
loop_
_entity.id
_entity.type
_entity.pdbx_description
1 polymer ?
#
loop_
_entity_poly.entity_id
_entity_poly.type
_entity_poly.pdbx_seq_one_letter_code
_entity_poly.pdbx_strand_id
1 'polypeptide(L)'
;MKTGFLITGLVLLIIANLMMVYSHRSSSHEGFMGYFLENAGSSGLGKNKYEPIGAFDDVRVTPSNGVSSWRGTAPNEPLMGPEFQPGQDHLFMFKNNQVKPECCDASYSSDMGCVCTTPQQRNYINSRGGNRTVEDGV
;
A
#
# COMPACT_ATOMS: atom_id res chain seq x y z
N MET A 1 34.17 48.24 1.24
CA MET A 1 32.88 47.78 0.67
C MET A 1 32.86 46.28 0.32
N LYS A 2 33.95 45.68 -0.20
CA LYS A 2 33.98 44.25 -0.58
C LYS A 2 34.09 43.26 0.59
N THR A 3 34.82 43.61 1.65
CA THR A 3 35.00 42.75 2.83
C THR A 3 33.74 42.66 3.70
N GLY A 4 33.03 43.78 3.87
CA GLY A 4 31.76 43.80 4.60
C GLY A 4 30.72 42.86 3.96
N PHE A 5 30.58 42.90 2.64
CA PHE A 5 29.69 42.01 1.90
C PHE A 5 30.07 40.52 2.04
N LEU A 6 31.38 40.21 1.98
CA LEU A 6 31.87 38.85 2.18
C LEU A 6 31.58 38.33 3.60
N ILE A 7 31.87 39.14 4.63
CA ILE A 7 31.63 38.77 6.02
C ILE A 7 30.13 38.56 6.27
N THR A 8 29.28 39.46 5.79
CA THR A 8 27.82 39.30 5.92
C THR A 8 27.31 38.04 5.21
N GLY A 9 27.83 37.73 4.02
CA GLY A 9 27.46 36.52 3.29
C GLY A 9 27.87 35.25 4.03
N LEU A 10 29.07 35.23 4.61
CA LEU A 10 29.59 34.09 5.36
C LEU A 10 28.81 33.85 6.67
N VAL A 11 28.45 34.93 7.37
CA VAL A 11 27.61 34.86 8.58
C VAL A 11 26.22 34.32 8.26
N LEU A 12 25.58 34.79 7.18
CA LEU A 12 24.27 34.29 6.75
C LEU A 12 24.32 32.80 6.37
N LEU A 13 25.39 32.36 5.71
CA LEU A 13 25.61 30.95 5.37
C LEU A 13 25.74 30.06 6.61
N ILE A 14 26.44 30.53 7.64
CA ILE A 14 26.58 29.81 8.91
C ILE A 14 25.23 29.71 9.61
N ILE A 15 24.47 30.81 9.69
CA ILE A 15 23.14 30.82 10.31
C ILE A 15 22.18 29.87 9.57
N ALA A 16 22.19 29.87 8.23
CA ALA A 16 21.36 28.97 7.43
C ALA A 16 21.70 27.49 7.68
N ASN A 17 22.99 27.13 7.77
CA ASN A 17 23.40 25.76 8.08
C ASN A 17 23.01 25.35 9.51
N LEU A 18 23.16 26.26 10.49
CA LEU A 18 22.70 26.01 11.86
C LEU A 18 21.18 25.81 11.90
N MET A 19 20.41 26.62 11.20
CA MET A 19 18.96 26.40 11.09
C MET A 19 18.63 25.08 10.41
N MET A 20 19.33 24.66 9.35
CA MET A 20 19.07 23.36 8.71
C MET A 20 19.37 22.18 9.63
N VAL A 21 20.44 22.26 10.44
CA VAL A 21 20.84 21.18 11.38
C VAL A 21 19.95 21.13 12.62
N TYR A 22 19.58 22.29 13.17
CA TYR A 22 18.85 22.40 14.42
C TYR A 22 17.36 22.66 14.27
N SER A 23 16.88 22.99 13.06
CA SER A 23 15.45 22.92 12.77
C SER A 23 15.05 21.48 13.04
N HIS A 24 14.25 21.31 14.09
CA HIS A 24 13.56 20.06 14.26
C HIS A 24 12.83 19.85 12.95
N ARG A 25 13.09 18.72 12.30
CA ARG A 25 12.12 18.17 11.36
C ARG A 25 10.88 18.03 12.20
N SER A 26 9.97 19.00 12.12
CA SER A 26 8.60 18.73 12.43
C SER A 26 8.32 17.55 11.53
N SER A 27 8.18 16.37 12.15
CA SER A 27 7.59 15.24 11.50
C SER A 27 6.21 15.73 11.10
N SER A 28 6.13 16.37 9.93
CA SER A 28 4.95 16.39 9.11
C SER A 28 4.62 14.93 9.04
N HIS A 29 3.73 14.49 9.93
CA HIS A 29 3.18 13.17 9.87
C HIS A 29 2.63 13.09 8.46
N GLU A 30 3.33 12.33 7.63
CA GLU A 30 2.91 12.01 6.29
C GLU A 30 1.41 11.71 6.37
N GLY A 31 0.59 12.49 5.66
CA GLY A 31 -0.87 12.39 5.67
C GLY A 31 -1.42 11.05 5.17
N PHE A 32 -0.56 10.07 4.97
CA PHE A 32 -0.88 8.65 4.89
C PHE A 32 -1.15 8.05 6.28
N MET A 33 -1.77 8.83 7.19
CA MET A 33 -2.41 8.26 8.35
C MET A 33 -3.48 7.30 7.84
N GLY A 34 -3.30 6.02 8.14
CA GLY A 34 -4.24 4.99 7.77
C GLY A 34 -5.63 5.37 8.28
N TYR A 35 -6.51 5.73 7.35
CA TYR A 35 -7.98 5.77 7.53
C TYR A 35 -8.54 4.47 8.13
N PHE A 36 -7.70 3.43 8.24
CA PHE A 36 -7.96 2.18 8.93
C PHE A 36 -8.16 2.33 10.45
N LEU A 37 -7.71 3.42 11.10
CA LEU A 37 -7.82 3.60 12.55
C LEU A 37 -8.74 4.73 13.00
N GLU A 38 -9.28 5.55 12.09
CA GLU A 38 -10.18 6.65 12.48
C GLU A 38 -11.51 6.19 13.09
N ASN A 39 -11.89 4.92 12.83
CA ASN A 39 -13.01 4.24 13.49
C ASN A 39 -12.56 3.07 14.39
N ALA A 40 -11.26 2.91 14.65
CA ALA A 40 -10.82 1.93 15.64
C ALA A 40 -11.26 2.46 17.02
N GLY A 41 -12.28 1.83 17.60
CA GLY A 41 -12.78 2.20 18.91
C GLY A 41 -11.64 2.26 19.92
N SER A 42 -11.58 3.33 20.72
CA SER A 42 -10.62 3.41 21.82
C SER A 42 -10.83 2.21 22.72
N SER A 43 -9.78 1.41 22.96
CA SER A 43 -9.86 0.26 23.86
C SER A 43 -10.20 0.65 25.30
N GLY A 44 -10.15 1.95 25.65
CA GLY A 44 -10.39 2.45 27.00
C GLY A 44 -9.28 2.10 28.01
N LEU A 45 -8.20 1.45 27.56
CA LEU A 45 -7.18 0.85 28.42
C LEU A 45 -5.82 1.59 28.42
N GLY A 46 -5.78 2.78 27.82
CA GLY A 46 -4.61 3.68 27.84
C GLY A 46 -3.76 3.64 26.56
N LYS A 47 -2.94 4.68 26.36
CA LYS A 47 -2.31 5.01 25.07
C LYS A 47 -1.27 4.02 24.54
N ASN A 48 -0.89 2.98 25.28
CA ASN A 48 0.18 2.04 24.89
C ASN A 48 -0.09 0.59 25.36
N LYS A 49 -1.35 0.24 25.60
CA LYS A 49 -1.74 -1.13 25.93
C LYS A 49 -2.32 -1.81 24.70
N TYR A 50 -1.53 -2.70 24.12
CA TYR A 50 -2.00 -3.64 23.10
C TYR A 50 -2.77 -4.74 23.83
N GLU A 51 -4.09 -4.63 23.80
CA GLU A 51 -4.99 -5.67 24.25
C GLU A 51 -5.79 -6.14 23.02
N PRO A 52 -6.15 -7.43 22.94
CA PRO A 52 -6.93 -8.01 21.86
C PRO A 52 -8.14 -7.13 21.48
N ILE A 53 -8.37 -6.92 20.18
CA ILE A 53 -9.50 -6.13 19.66
C ILE A 53 -10.88 -6.75 20.00
N GLY A 54 -10.87 -7.98 20.53
CA GLY A 54 -12.04 -8.72 20.98
C GLY A 54 -12.26 -9.99 20.16
N ALA A 55 -13.51 -10.31 19.86
CA ALA A 55 -13.89 -11.55 19.14
C ALA A 55 -13.34 -11.66 17.71
N PHE A 56 -12.69 -10.61 17.20
CA PHE A 56 -12.07 -10.56 15.88
C PHE A 56 -10.53 -10.61 15.93
N ASP A 57 -9.95 -10.67 17.13
CA ASP A 57 -8.53 -10.90 17.29
C ASP A 57 -8.18 -12.31 16.78
N ASP A 58 -7.10 -12.43 16.02
CA ASP A 58 -6.67 -13.66 15.35
C ASP A 58 -7.69 -14.33 14.39
N VAL A 59 -8.78 -13.65 14.02
CA VAL A 59 -9.72 -14.18 13.02
C VAL A 59 -9.07 -14.09 11.64
N ARG A 60 -8.58 -15.24 11.18
CA ARG A 60 -8.00 -15.40 9.85
C ARG A 60 -8.99 -16.12 8.94
N VAL A 61 -9.59 -15.38 8.02
CA VAL A 61 -10.45 -15.96 6.98
C VAL A 61 -9.55 -16.56 5.90
N THR A 62 -9.19 -17.84 6.06
CA THR A 62 -8.47 -18.59 5.03
C THR A 62 -9.45 -19.10 3.98
N PRO A 63 -9.32 -18.67 2.71
CA PRO A 63 -10.08 -19.22 1.61
C PRO A 63 -9.81 -20.73 1.47
N SER A 64 -10.83 -21.49 1.06
CA SER A 64 -10.76 -22.95 0.90
C SER A 64 -9.79 -23.43 -0.19
N ASN A 65 -9.29 -22.51 -1.02
CA ASN A 65 -8.45 -22.82 -2.17
C ASN A 65 -6.94 -22.98 -1.84
N GLY A 66 -6.51 -22.66 -0.60
CA GLY A 66 -5.13 -22.87 -0.13
C GLY A 66 -4.05 -22.02 -0.80
N VAL A 67 -4.40 -21.06 -1.67
CA VAL A 67 -3.42 -20.30 -2.47
C VAL A 67 -2.99 -19.00 -1.79
N SER A 68 -3.85 -18.45 -0.94
CA SER A 68 -3.51 -17.27 -0.15
C SER A 68 -4.18 -17.33 1.21
N SER A 69 -3.66 -16.58 2.17
CA SER A 69 -4.16 -16.55 3.54
C SER A 69 -5.42 -15.71 3.74
N TRP A 70 -5.88 -14.99 2.71
CA TRP A 70 -6.88 -13.94 2.88
C TRP A 70 -7.66 -13.52 1.62
N ARG A 71 -7.17 -13.84 0.41
CA ARG A 71 -7.87 -13.57 -0.86
C ARG A 71 -8.27 -14.88 -1.55
N GLY A 72 -9.53 -15.00 -1.96
CA GLY A 72 -9.84 -16.02 -2.94
C GLY A 72 -9.23 -15.68 -4.29
N THR A 73 -8.86 -16.72 -5.01
CA THR A 73 -8.11 -16.62 -6.27
C THR A 73 -8.73 -17.47 -7.37
N ALA A 74 -9.90 -18.04 -7.11
CA ALA A 74 -10.65 -18.88 -8.03
C ALA A 74 -11.84 -18.10 -8.60
N PRO A 75 -12.28 -18.42 -9.83
CA PRO A 75 -11.61 -19.27 -10.82
C PRO A 75 -10.50 -18.52 -11.60
N ASN A 76 -9.57 -19.29 -12.18
CA ASN A 76 -8.58 -18.77 -13.13
C ASN A 76 -9.15 -18.79 -14.54
N GLU A 77 -9.81 -17.71 -14.93
CA GLU A 77 -10.44 -17.59 -16.24
C GLU A 77 -9.46 -17.10 -17.31
N PRO A 78 -9.63 -17.51 -18.58
CA PRO A 78 -8.85 -16.96 -19.68
C PRO A 78 -9.14 -15.47 -19.89
N LEU A 79 -8.16 -14.73 -20.40
CA LEU A 79 -8.35 -13.34 -20.80
C LEU A 79 -9.12 -13.25 -22.12
N MET A 80 -9.94 -12.21 -22.27
CA MET A 80 -10.67 -11.88 -23.51
C MET A 80 -9.77 -11.27 -24.60
N GLY A 81 -8.50 -11.02 -24.27
CA GLY A 81 -7.54 -10.35 -25.13
C GLY A 81 -6.11 -10.64 -24.69
N PRO A 82 -5.12 -9.90 -25.22
CA PRO A 82 -3.72 -10.12 -24.86
C PRO A 82 -3.47 -9.90 -23.37
N GLU A 83 -2.45 -10.58 -22.85
CA GLU A 83 -2.03 -10.40 -21.46
C GLU A 83 -1.56 -8.97 -21.20
N PHE A 84 -1.89 -8.46 -20.02
CA PHE A 84 -1.45 -7.14 -19.60
C PHE A 84 0.07 -7.09 -19.45
N GLN A 85 0.69 -6.11 -20.09
CA GLN A 85 2.10 -5.79 -19.90
C GLN A 85 2.22 -4.39 -19.26
N PRO A 86 2.95 -4.24 -18.14
CA PRO A 86 3.18 -2.93 -17.55
C PRO A 86 3.92 -2.02 -18.54
N GLY A 87 3.36 -0.85 -18.85
CA GLY A 87 3.95 0.09 -19.80
C GLY A 87 3.18 1.40 -19.86
N GLN A 88 3.72 2.40 -20.57
CA GLN A 88 3.07 3.72 -20.67
C GLN A 88 1.70 3.67 -21.35
N ASP A 89 1.51 2.73 -22.29
CA ASP A 89 0.26 2.56 -23.05
C ASP A 89 -0.73 1.58 -22.39
N HIS A 90 -0.40 1.06 -21.20
CA HIS A 90 -1.17 0.03 -20.51
C HIS A 90 -1.45 0.45 -19.08
N LEU A 91 -2.46 1.33 -18.90
CA LEU A 91 -2.89 1.81 -17.59
C LEU A 91 -3.91 0.88 -16.92
N PHE A 92 -4.63 0.06 -17.70
CA PHE A 92 -5.72 -0.77 -17.21
C PHE A 92 -5.33 -2.24 -17.18
N MET A 93 -4.84 -2.69 -16.03
CA MET A 93 -4.40 -4.06 -15.79
C MET A 93 -5.47 -5.12 -16.07
N PHE A 94 -6.73 -4.81 -15.77
CA PHE A 94 -7.84 -5.75 -15.86
C PHE A 94 -8.72 -5.57 -17.10
N LYS A 95 -8.29 -4.77 -18.08
CA LYS A 95 -9.09 -4.43 -19.26
C LYS A 95 -9.61 -5.66 -20.01
N ASN A 96 -8.79 -6.71 -20.08
CA ASN A 96 -9.08 -7.92 -20.82
C ASN A 96 -9.53 -9.08 -19.92
N ASN A 97 -9.83 -8.81 -18.64
CA ASN A 97 -10.33 -9.83 -17.74
C ASN A 97 -11.83 -10.03 -17.92
N GLN A 98 -12.27 -11.26 -17.74
CA GLN A 98 -13.69 -11.56 -17.62
C GLN A 98 -14.23 -11.03 -16.28
N VAL A 99 -15.51 -10.65 -16.29
CA VAL A 99 -16.24 -10.22 -15.10
C VAL A 99 -17.44 -11.13 -14.92
N LYS A 100 -17.49 -11.87 -13.82
CA LYS A 100 -18.58 -12.81 -13.54
C LYS A 100 -18.81 -12.98 -12.03
N PRO A 101 -20.03 -13.35 -11.59
CA PRO A 101 -20.32 -13.60 -10.16
C PRO A 101 -19.46 -14.70 -9.53
N GLU A 102 -19.04 -15.69 -10.31
CA GLU A 102 -18.23 -16.82 -9.83
C GLU A 102 -16.84 -16.36 -9.37
N CYS A 103 -16.42 -15.15 -9.77
CA CYS A 103 -15.12 -14.56 -9.42
C CYS A 103 -15.19 -13.66 -8.19
N CYS A 104 -16.25 -13.69 -7.39
CA CYS A 104 -16.43 -12.76 -6.27
C CYS A 104 -15.62 -13.03 -5.02
N ASP A 105 -14.85 -14.12 -4.99
CA ASP A 105 -13.76 -14.22 -4.01
C ASP A 105 -12.53 -13.37 -4.40
N ALA A 106 -12.53 -12.78 -5.60
CA ALA A 106 -11.48 -11.88 -6.06
C ALA A 106 -11.55 -10.52 -5.35
N SER A 107 -10.40 -9.85 -5.32
CA SER A 107 -10.24 -8.58 -4.61
C SER A 107 -10.54 -7.33 -5.43
N TYR A 108 -10.93 -7.52 -6.69
CA TYR A 108 -11.22 -6.44 -7.61
C TYR A 108 -12.59 -6.67 -8.24
N SER A 109 -13.35 -5.59 -8.37
CA SER A 109 -14.66 -5.58 -8.99
C SER A 109 -14.73 -4.51 -10.08
N SER A 110 -15.75 -4.61 -10.90
CA SER A 110 -16.18 -3.65 -11.91
C SER A 110 -17.68 -3.39 -11.74
N ASP A 111 -18.24 -2.53 -12.59
CA ASP A 111 -19.68 -2.26 -12.67
C ASP A 111 -20.51 -3.51 -13.00
N MET A 112 -19.93 -4.51 -13.68
CA MET A 112 -20.62 -5.75 -14.06
C MET A 112 -20.43 -6.92 -13.07
N GLY A 113 -19.70 -6.70 -11.96
CA GLY A 113 -19.42 -7.74 -10.96
C GLY A 113 -17.92 -7.92 -10.69
N CYS A 114 -17.52 -9.14 -10.33
CA CYS A 114 -16.18 -9.41 -9.83
C CYS A 114 -15.19 -9.81 -10.93
N VAL A 115 -13.95 -9.33 -10.83
CA VAL A 115 -12.92 -9.52 -11.87
C VAL A 115 -12.22 -10.86 -11.69
N CYS A 116 -12.27 -11.70 -12.72
CA CYS A 116 -11.60 -12.99 -12.76
C CYS A 116 -10.11 -12.79 -13.05
N THR A 117 -9.30 -12.59 -12.02
CA THR A 117 -7.85 -12.35 -12.16
C THR A 117 -7.06 -13.60 -12.56
N THR A 118 -5.94 -13.41 -13.27
CA THR A 118 -4.99 -14.51 -13.54
C THR A 118 -3.94 -14.65 -12.43
N PRO A 119 -3.29 -15.81 -12.28
CA PRO A 119 -2.18 -15.99 -11.33
C PRO A 119 -1.05 -14.97 -11.53
N GLN A 120 -0.67 -14.69 -12.78
CA GLN A 120 0.38 -13.75 -13.15
C GLN A 120 0.03 -12.33 -12.68
N GLN A 121 -1.22 -11.92 -12.91
CA GLN A 121 -1.72 -10.63 -12.47
C GLN A 121 -1.69 -10.51 -10.94
N ARG A 122 -2.13 -11.54 -10.22
CA ARG A 122 -2.06 -11.55 -8.75
C ARG A 122 -0.63 -11.47 -8.24
N ASN A 123 0.29 -12.22 -8.84
CA ASN A 123 1.70 -12.20 -8.47
C ASN A 123 2.32 -10.82 -8.70
N TYR A 124 2.06 -10.22 -9.86
CA TYR A 124 2.53 -8.87 -10.16
C TYR A 124 2.02 -7.86 -9.15
N ILE A 125 0.73 -7.90 -8.81
CA ILE A 125 0.12 -7.01 -7.81
C ILE A 125 0.73 -7.23 -6.43
N ASN A 126 0.92 -8.49 -6.03
CA ASN A 126 1.48 -8.86 -4.73
C ASN A 126 2.94 -8.39 -4.58
N SER A 127 3.68 -8.28 -5.69
CA SER A 127 5.08 -7.83 -5.71
C SER A 127 5.27 -6.32 -5.96
N ARG A 128 4.19 -5.56 -6.16
CA ARG A 128 4.30 -4.11 -6.40
C ARG A 128 4.80 -3.37 -5.17
N GLY A 129 5.53 -2.28 -5.43
CA GLY A 129 6.01 -1.38 -4.38
C GLY A 129 7.10 -1.98 -3.48
N GLY A 130 7.78 -3.05 -3.92
CA GLY A 130 8.79 -3.75 -3.11
C GLY A 130 8.20 -4.66 -2.04
N ASN A 131 6.89 -4.91 -2.06
CA ASN A 131 6.26 -5.86 -1.14
C ASN A 131 6.52 -7.30 -1.61
N ARG A 132 6.79 -8.25 -0.70
CA ARG A 132 6.99 -9.68 -1.02
C ARG A 132 7.94 -9.96 -2.20
N THR A 133 8.95 -9.10 -2.41
CA THR A 133 9.97 -9.28 -3.44
C THR A 133 11.12 -10.19 -2.98
N VAL A 134 11.09 -10.61 -1.72
CA VAL A 134 11.95 -11.63 -1.11
C VAL A 134 11.06 -12.69 -0.49
N GLU A 135 11.55 -13.92 -0.33
CA GLU A 135 10.80 -14.95 0.38
C GLU A 135 10.65 -14.54 1.85
N ASP A 136 9.41 -14.29 2.29
CA ASP A 136 9.13 -13.90 3.68
C ASP A 136 9.24 -15.07 4.68
N GLY A 137 9.70 -16.25 4.24
CA GLY A 137 9.97 -17.41 5.11
C GLY A 137 8.75 -17.97 5.85
N VAL A 138 7.54 -17.65 5.39
CA VAL A 138 6.26 -18.18 5.92
C VAL A 138 5.70 -19.25 5.01
#